data_AF-S3TJ97-F1
#
_entry.id   AF-S3TJ97-F1
#
_cell.length_a   1.000
_cell.length_b   1.000
_cell.length_c   1.000
_cell.angle_alpha   90.00
_cell.angle_beta   90.00
_cell.angle_gamma   90.00
#
_symmetry.space_group_name_H-M   'P 1'
#
loop_
_entity.id
_entity.type
_entity.pdbx_description
1 polymer ?
#
loop_
_entity_poly.entity_id
_entity_poly.type
_entity_poly.pdbx_seq_one_letter_code
_entity_poly.pdbx_strand_id
1 'polypeptide(L)'
;MITSYEIEFLPVGSGEKSGDCILFHYVEDNVGKIIAYDGGTQTSGKAMVEHIKKYYGMDKIDYLINSHPDGDHVSGLTYVLENMQVGEVWIHQPWKYSAEILDLFHDGRMTANSLSERMKTKLRLAHRVYELAIEQSIPVYEPYAGAKIGPFTVLSPDEDWYKNTLVPDFSKT
;
A
#
# COMPACT_ATOMS: atom_id res chain seq x y z
N MET A 1 3.67 22.13 13.65
CA MET A 1 3.19 21.45 14.88
C MET A 1 1.84 20.82 14.60
N ILE A 2 1.62 19.60 15.06
CA ILE A 2 0.35 18.90 14.86
C ILE A 2 -0.60 19.22 16.01
N THR A 3 -1.82 19.62 15.67
CA THR A 3 -2.81 20.13 16.63
C THR A 3 -4.00 19.19 16.85
N SER A 4 -4.23 18.23 15.94
CA SER A 4 -5.29 17.23 16.06
C SER A 4 -4.99 15.97 15.25
N TYR A 5 -5.54 14.84 15.70
CA TYR A 5 -5.50 13.55 15.00
C TYR A 5 -6.85 12.85 15.14
N GLU A 6 -7.27 12.21 14.07
CA GLU A 6 -8.44 11.35 13.96
C GLU A 6 -8.04 10.09 13.20
N ILE A 7 -8.50 8.93 13.69
CA ILE A 7 -8.26 7.63 13.06
C ILE A 7 -9.61 6.94 12.93
N GLU A 8 -10.00 6.62 11.70
CA GLU A 8 -11.27 5.98 11.39
C GLU A 8 -11.04 4.62 10.73
N PHE A 9 -11.67 3.59 11.30
CA PHE A 9 -11.68 2.24 10.74
C PHE A 9 -12.97 2.07 9.94
N LEU A 10 -12.86 2.08 8.61
CA LEU A 10 -14.00 1.95 7.73
C LEU A 10 -14.36 0.48 7.53
N PRO A 11 -15.65 0.13 7.44
CA PRO A 11 -16.08 -1.25 7.27
C PRO A 11 -15.60 -1.84 5.94
N VAL A 12 -15.08 -3.07 5.98
CA VAL A 12 -14.73 -3.86 4.81
C VAL A 12 -15.74 -4.99 4.60
N GLY A 13 -16.49 -4.92 3.50
CA GLY A 13 -17.57 -5.86 3.21
C GLY A 13 -18.69 -5.86 4.26
N SER A 14 -19.31 -7.02 4.46
CA SER A 14 -20.36 -7.25 5.46
C SER A 14 -19.86 -7.91 6.75
N GLY A 15 -18.53 -7.99 6.95
CA GLY A 15 -17.90 -8.71 8.06
C GLY A 15 -17.55 -10.17 7.79
N GLU A 16 -17.90 -10.72 6.62
CA GLU A 16 -17.52 -12.10 6.21
C GLU A 16 -16.16 -12.17 5.49
N LYS A 17 -15.69 -11.03 4.96
CA LYS A 17 -14.38 -10.89 4.30
C LYS A 17 -13.48 -10.07 5.21
N SER A 18 -12.26 -10.55 5.43
CA SER A 18 -11.22 -9.79 6.13
C SER A 18 -10.66 -8.70 5.20
N GLY A 19 -10.04 -7.69 5.79
CA GLY A 19 -9.47 -6.56 5.06
C GLY A 19 -9.46 -5.30 5.91
N ASP A 20 -8.47 -4.45 5.69
CA ASP A 20 -8.31 -3.18 6.40
C ASP A 20 -8.57 -1.99 5.47
N CYS A 21 -9.23 -0.97 6.00
CA CYS A 21 -9.52 0.28 5.31
C CYS A 21 -9.51 1.38 6.37
N ILE A 22 -8.38 2.06 6.54
CA ILE A 22 -8.14 2.95 7.67
C ILE A 22 -7.79 4.34 7.15
N LEU A 23 -8.44 5.36 7.71
CA LEU A 23 -8.13 6.75 7.46
C LEU A 23 -7.49 7.38 8.68
N PHE A 24 -6.41 8.12 8.44
CA PHE A 24 -5.86 9.05 9.41
C PHE A 24 -6.04 10.45 8.85
N HIS A 25 -6.66 11.32 9.64
CA HIS A 25 -6.78 12.73 9.35
C HIS A 25 -6.13 13.53 10.47
N TYR A 26 -5.23 14.43 10.14
CA TYR A 26 -4.52 15.24 11.13
C TYR A 26 -4.27 16.65 10.60
N VAL A 27 -4.13 17.61 11.51
CA VAL A 27 -3.86 19.00 11.15
C VAL A 27 -2.45 19.37 11.58
N GLU A 28 -1.58 19.62 10.59
CA GLU A 28 -0.21 20.07 10.79
C GLU A 28 -0.08 21.50 10.28
N ASP A 29 0.35 22.42 11.14
CA ASP A 29 0.56 23.84 10.77
C ASP A 29 -0.69 24.47 10.13
N ASN A 30 -1.87 24.14 10.67
CA ASN A 30 -3.20 24.53 10.17
C ASN A 30 -3.58 23.97 8.79
N VAL A 31 -2.85 22.96 8.30
CA VAL A 31 -3.16 22.25 7.06
C VAL A 31 -3.64 20.83 7.39
N GLY A 32 -4.86 20.50 6.97
CA GLY A 32 -5.38 19.13 7.06
C GLY A 32 -4.62 18.22 6.11
N LYS A 33 -4.24 17.04 6.60
CA LYS A 33 -3.53 16.00 5.85
C LYS A 33 -4.20 14.65 6.06
N ILE A 34 -4.18 13.83 5.01
CA ILE A 34 -4.82 12.52 5.01
C ILE A 34 -3.79 11.43 4.71
N ILE A 35 -3.82 10.37 5.51
CA ILE A 35 -3.20 9.08 5.20
C ILE A 35 -4.31 8.07 5.01
N ALA A 36 -4.31 7.39 3.87
CA ALA A 36 -5.12 6.21 3.65
C ALA A 36 -4.22 4.98 3.81
N TYR A 37 -4.55 4.11 4.76
CA TYR A 37 -3.82 2.89 5.08
C TYR A 37 -4.68 1.68 4.76
N ASP A 38 -4.28 0.96 3.71
CA ASP A 38 -5.08 -0.02 2.97
C ASP A 38 -6.42 0.52 2.45
N GLY A 39 -7.00 -0.18 1.47
CA GLY A 39 -8.24 0.23 0.82
C GLY A 39 -9.37 -0.78 0.97
N GLY A 40 -9.12 -1.91 1.60
CA GLY A 40 -10.01 -3.06 1.63
C GLY A 40 -10.42 -3.49 0.20
N THR A 41 -11.73 -3.73 0.04
CA THR A 41 -12.33 -4.02 -1.27
C THR A 41 -12.50 -2.76 -2.13
N GLN A 42 -12.75 -2.91 -3.44
CA GLN A 42 -13.17 -1.76 -4.28
C GLN A 42 -14.36 -0.98 -3.72
N THR A 43 -15.35 -1.67 -3.12
CA THR A 43 -16.50 -1.02 -2.47
C THR A 43 -16.06 -0.19 -1.26
N SER A 44 -15.11 -0.70 -0.48
CA SER A 44 -14.52 0.01 0.67
C SER A 44 -13.70 1.22 0.22
N GLY A 45 -12.89 1.09 -0.84
CA GLY A 45 -12.16 2.21 -1.43
C GLY A 45 -13.10 3.31 -1.95
N LYS A 46 -14.22 2.93 -2.57
CA LYS A 46 -15.26 3.90 -2.95
C LYS A 46 -15.87 4.61 -1.75
N ALA A 47 -16.25 3.87 -0.72
CA ALA A 47 -16.79 4.45 0.51
C ALA A 47 -15.78 5.39 1.18
N MET A 48 -14.48 5.05 1.17
CA MET A 48 -13.40 5.90 1.66
C MET A 48 -13.32 7.23 0.90
N VAL A 49 -13.33 7.19 -0.43
CA VAL A 49 -13.31 8.40 -1.29
C VAL A 49 -14.54 9.28 -1.01
N GLU A 50 -15.72 8.68 -0.92
CA GLU A 50 -16.96 9.40 -0.59
C GLU A 50 -16.91 10.02 0.81
N HIS A 51 -16.35 9.30 1.80
CA HIS A 51 -16.18 9.76 3.17
C HIS A 51 -15.26 10.98 3.25
N ILE A 52 -14.08 10.90 2.63
CA ILE A 52 -13.11 12.01 2.59
C ILE A 52 -13.75 13.26 1.97
N LYS A 53 -14.38 13.11 0.80
CA LYS A 53 -15.02 14.24 0.10
C LYS A 53 -16.16 14.85 0.91
N LYS A 54 -16.95 14.02 1.58
CA LYS A 54 -18.14 14.46 2.33
C LYS A 54 -17.79 15.12 3.66
N TYR A 55 -16.90 14.52 4.45
CA TYR A 55 -16.67 14.93 5.84
C TYR A 55 -15.43 15.81 6.00
N TYR A 56 -14.40 15.64 5.16
CA TYR A 56 -13.20 16.47 5.20
C TYR A 56 -13.22 17.57 4.14
N GLY A 57 -14.04 17.43 3.09
CA GLY A 57 -14.10 18.41 1.99
C GLY A 57 -12.83 18.45 1.15
N MET A 58 -12.07 17.35 1.12
CA MET A 58 -10.78 17.22 0.44
C MET A 58 -10.87 16.29 -0.77
N ASP A 59 -10.02 16.52 -1.77
CA ASP A 59 -9.87 15.70 -2.97
C ASP A 59 -8.46 15.08 -3.11
N LYS A 60 -7.62 15.28 -2.09
CA LYS A 60 -6.25 14.81 -2.00
C LYS A 60 -6.02 13.90 -0.80
N ILE A 61 -5.27 12.83 -1.01
CA ILE A 61 -4.63 12.01 0.03
C ILE A 61 -3.13 12.30 -0.04
N ASP A 62 -2.51 12.65 1.09
CA ASP A 62 -1.08 12.96 1.11
C ASP A 62 -0.25 11.69 1.00
N TYR A 63 -0.65 10.63 1.71
CA TYR A 63 0.07 9.37 1.72
C TYR A 63 -0.90 8.19 1.59
N LEU A 64 -0.72 7.37 0.55
CA LEU A 64 -1.44 6.13 0.34
C LEU A 64 -0.52 4.95 0.69
N ILE A 65 -0.85 4.20 1.73
CA ILE A 65 0.00 3.14 2.28
C ILE A 65 -0.67 1.79 2.05
N ASN A 66 0.08 0.82 1.53
CA ASN A 66 -0.33 -0.58 1.52
C ASN A 66 0.48 -1.35 2.57
N SER A 67 -0.23 -2.03 3.48
CA SER A 67 0.40 -2.83 4.54
C SER A 67 1.02 -4.12 4.00
N HIS A 68 0.29 -4.83 3.15
CA HIS A 68 0.73 -6.08 2.51
C HIS A 68 -0.07 -6.35 1.22
N PRO A 69 0.47 -7.14 0.27
CA PRO A 69 -0.05 -7.19 -1.09
C PRO A 69 -1.28 -8.10 -1.29
N ASP A 70 -1.93 -8.55 -0.20
CA ASP A 70 -3.07 -9.45 -0.26
C ASP A 70 -4.30 -8.75 -0.89
N GLY A 71 -5.05 -9.51 -1.69
CA GLY A 71 -6.02 -8.92 -2.62
C GLY A 71 -7.22 -8.24 -1.98
N ASP A 72 -7.60 -8.66 -0.77
CA ASP A 72 -8.66 -8.08 0.06
C ASP A 72 -8.25 -6.79 0.77
N HIS A 73 -6.96 -6.40 0.71
CA HIS A 73 -6.44 -5.12 1.20
C HIS A 73 -6.16 -4.09 0.08
N VAL A 74 -5.78 -4.57 -1.10
CA VAL A 74 -5.22 -3.72 -2.17
C VAL A 74 -6.27 -3.23 -3.17
N SER A 75 -7.37 -3.95 -3.38
CA SER A 75 -8.31 -3.63 -4.47
C SER A 75 -9.01 -2.27 -4.31
N GLY A 76 -9.22 -1.78 -3.07
CA GLY A 76 -9.72 -0.43 -2.85
C GLY A 76 -8.72 0.68 -3.20
N LEU A 77 -7.42 0.41 -3.10
CA LEU A 77 -6.37 1.39 -3.38
C LEU A 77 -6.33 1.79 -4.85
N THR A 78 -6.66 0.88 -5.77
CA THR A 78 -6.76 1.23 -7.20
C THR A 78 -7.91 2.21 -7.45
N TYR A 79 -9.05 2.03 -6.79
CA TYR A 79 -10.17 2.97 -6.87
C TYR A 79 -9.80 4.35 -6.33
N VAL A 80 -9.06 4.40 -5.22
CA VAL A 80 -8.54 5.64 -4.64
C VAL A 80 -7.66 6.37 -5.65
N LEU A 81 -6.66 5.70 -6.24
CA LEU A 81 -5.75 6.28 -7.23
C LEU A 81 -6.48 6.78 -8.50
N GLU A 82 -7.61 6.19 -8.85
CA GLU A 82 -8.40 6.61 -10.02
C GLU A 82 -9.32 7.82 -9.71
N ASN A 83 -9.60 8.14 -8.44
CA ASN A 83 -10.67 9.08 -8.05
C ASN A 83 -10.25 10.19 -7.06
N MET A 84 -8.98 10.19 -6.63
CA MET A 84 -8.38 11.16 -5.71
C MET A 84 -6.98 11.56 -6.21
N GLN A 85 -6.55 12.78 -5.88
CA GLN A 85 -5.14 13.15 -6.01
C GLN A 85 -4.34 12.46 -4.91
N VAL A 86 -3.22 11.82 -5.25
CA VAL A 86 -2.36 11.14 -4.27
C VAL A 86 -0.96 11.75 -4.30
N GLY A 87 -0.47 12.15 -3.13
CA GLY A 87 0.85 12.76 -2.99
C GLY A 87 1.98 11.74 -3.10
N GLU A 88 1.90 10.65 -2.33
CA GLU A 88 2.89 9.57 -2.31
C GLU A 88 2.20 8.21 -2.15
N VAL A 89 2.79 7.19 -2.78
CA VAL A 89 2.39 5.79 -2.58
C VAL A 89 3.50 5.04 -1.86
N TRP A 90 3.16 4.36 -0.78
CA TRP A 90 4.05 3.56 0.04
C TRP A 90 3.67 2.09 -0.07
N ILE A 91 4.45 1.33 -0.82
CA ILE A 91 4.17 -0.08 -1.14
C ILE A 91 5.49 -0.83 -1.38
N HIS A 92 5.61 -2.04 -0.82
CA HIS A 92 6.74 -2.90 -1.14
C HIS A 92 6.67 -3.47 -2.56
N GLN A 93 7.82 -3.61 -3.20
CA GLN A 93 7.99 -3.91 -4.62
C GLN A 93 8.87 -5.15 -4.82
N PRO A 94 8.47 -6.34 -4.32
CA PRO A 94 9.32 -7.52 -4.32
C PRO A 94 9.77 -7.98 -5.72
N TRP A 95 9.00 -7.65 -6.77
CA TRP A 95 9.37 -7.91 -8.17
C TRP A 95 10.66 -7.19 -8.60
N LYS A 96 11.10 -6.15 -7.90
CA LYS A 96 12.37 -5.45 -8.17
C LYS A 96 13.61 -6.22 -7.70
N TYR A 97 13.47 -7.11 -6.73
CA TYR A 97 14.59 -7.80 -6.08
C TYR A 97 14.85 -9.21 -6.62
N SER A 98 14.15 -9.60 -7.69
CA SER A 98 14.18 -10.97 -8.23
C SER A 98 15.58 -11.53 -8.51
N ALA A 99 16.58 -10.68 -8.83
CA ALA A 99 17.96 -11.10 -8.98
C ALA A 99 18.68 -11.33 -7.65
N GLU A 100 18.39 -10.51 -6.63
CA GLU A 100 18.99 -10.59 -5.28
C GLU A 100 18.49 -11.83 -4.52
N ILE A 101 17.22 -12.18 -4.69
CA ILE A 101 16.56 -13.25 -3.93
C ILE A 101 16.47 -14.57 -4.69
N LEU A 102 17.02 -14.67 -5.90
CA LEU A 102 16.88 -15.84 -6.76
C LEU A 102 17.34 -17.14 -6.07
N ASP A 103 18.47 -17.07 -5.36
CA ASP A 103 19.08 -18.22 -4.66
C ASP A 103 18.23 -18.75 -3.50
N LEU A 104 17.25 -17.97 -3.03
CA LEU A 104 16.31 -18.38 -1.98
C LEU A 104 15.20 -19.31 -2.51
N PHE A 105 15.12 -19.52 -3.83
CA PHE A 105 14.13 -20.37 -4.47
C PHE A 105 14.78 -21.69 -4.91
N HIS A 106 14.27 -22.83 -4.40
CA HIS A 106 14.83 -24.17 -4.63
C HIS A 106 14.64 -24.74 -6.07
N ASP A 107 14.40 -23.89 -7.07
CA ASP A 107 14.27 -24.31 -8.47
C ASP A 107 15.45 -23.78 -9.29
N GLY A 108 16.47 -24.63 -9.47
CA GLY A 108 17.71 -24.29 -10.18
C GLY A 108 17.53 -24.01 -11.68
N ARG A 109 16.31 -24.02 -12.22
CA ARG A 109 16.00 -23.59 -13.60
C ARG A 109 15.40 -22.18 -13.65
N MET A 110 15.08 -21.58 -12.51
CA MET A 110 14.45 -20.28 -12.44
C MET A 110 15.43 -19.16 -12.76
N THR A 111 14.99 -18.19 -13.56
CA THR A 111 15.74 -16.96 -13.84
C THR A 111 15.17 -15.80 -13.04
N ALA A 112 15.97 -14.74 -12.83
CA ALA A 112 15.49 -13.49 -12.21
C ALA A 112 14.26 -12.93 -12.94
N ASN A 113 14.28 -12.90 -14.28
CA ASN A 113 13.14 -12.43 -15.07
C ASN A 113 11.88 -13.27 -14.83
N SER A 114 11.98 -14.61 -14.87
CA SER A 114 10.82 -15.47 -14.60
C SER A 114 10.29 -15.32 -13.18
N LEU A 115 11.17 -15.08 -12.20
CA LEU A 115 10.77 -14.84 -10.82
C LEU A 115 10.06 -13.49 -10.67
N SER A 116 10.59 -12.42 -11.27
CA SER A 116 9.92 -11.11 -11.34
C SER A 116 8.52 -11.22 -11.93
N GLU A 117 8.37 -11.86 -13.09
CA GLU A 117 7.05 -12.01 -13.73
C GLU A 117 6.09 -12.86 -12.91
N ARG A 118 6.59 -13.91 -12.24
CA ARG A 118 5.79 -14.69 -11.29
C ARG A 118 5.32 -13.83 -10.12
N MET A 119 6.16 -12.96 -9.58
CA MET A 119 5.80 -12.04 -8.49
C MET A 119 4.75 -11.03 -8.93
N LYS A 120 4.94 -10.38 -10.09
CA LYS A 120 3.95 -9.45 -10.65
C LYS A 120 2.60 -10.14 -10.87
N THR A 121 2.60 -11.39 -11.34
CA THR A 121 1.38 -12.16 -11.53
C THR A 121 0.70 -12.51 -10.21
N LYS A 122 1.46 -13.01 -9.23
CA LYS A 122 0.93 -13.38 -7.92
C LYS A 122 0.41 -12.16 -7.14
N LEU A 123 1.16 -11.06 -7.19
CA LEU A 123 0.87 -9.80 -6.50
C LEU A 123 0.24 -8.78 -7.45
N ARG A 124 -0.57 -9.25 -8.42
CA ARG A 124 -1.09 -8.42 -9.52
C ARG A 124 -1.80 -7.14 -9.08
N LEU A 125 -2.49 -7.16 -7.93
CA LEU A 125 -3.19 -5.99 -7.42
C LEU A 125 -2.21 -4.97 -6.86
N ALA A 126 -1.21 -5.40 -6.09
CA ALA A 126 -0.13 -4.53 -5.62
C ALA A 126 0.68 -3.96 -6.80
N HIS A 127 0.98 -4.80 -7.80
CA HIS A 127 1.62 -4.35 -9.03
C HIS A 127 0.75 -3.33 -9.78
N ARG A 128 -0.58 -3.50 -9.82
CA ARG A 128 -1.48 -2.52 -10.45
C ARG A 128 -1.50 -1.17 -9.73
N VAL A 129 -1.45 -1.16 -8.40
CA VAL A 129 -1.28 0.07 -7.61
C VAL A 129 0.02 0.79 -7.97
N TYR A 130 1.12 0.04 -8.07
CA TYR A 130 2.40 0.56 -8.55
C TYR A 130 2.29 1.14 -9.96
N GLU A 131 1.71 0.42 -10.92
CA GLU A 131 1.53 0.89 -12.29
C GLU A 131 0.73 2.19 -12.36
N LEU A 132 -0.41 2.25 -11.66
CA LEU A 132 -1.25 3.46 -11.58
C LEU A 132 -0.47 4.65 -11.01
N ALA A 133 0.36 4.42 -9.98
CA ALA A 133 1.21 5.46 -9.41
C ALA A 133 2.23 5.98 -10.44
N ILE A 134 2.89 5.09 -11.18
CA ILE A 134 3.84 5.47 -12.23
C ILE A 134 3.15 6.19 -13.40
N GLU A 135 2.00 5.70 -13.86
CA GLU A 135 1.17 6.32 -14.91
C GLU A 135 0.80 7.77 -14.56
N GLN A 136 0.56 8.04 -13.27
CA GLN A 136 0.20 9.36 -12.75
C GLN A 136 1.40 10.18 -12.25
N SER A 137 2.63 9.68 -12.42
CA SER A 137 3.86 10.33 -11.93
C SER A 137 3.88 10.59 -10.40
N ILE A 138 3.24 9.71 -9.64
CA ILE A 138 3.21 9.75 -8.18
C ILE A 138 4.49 9.08 -7.64
N PRO A 139 5.24 9.71 -6.73
CA PRO A 139 6.37 9.09 -6.05
C PRO A 139 5.98 7.79 -5.34
N VAL A 140 6.77 6.73 -5.55
CA VAL A 140 6.59 5.43 -4.92
C VAL A 140 7.78 5.09 -4.02
N TYR A 141 7.50 4.77 -2.76
CA TYR A 141 8.49 4.39 -1.76
C TYR A 141 8.16 3.03 -1.14
N GLU A 142 9.17 2.35 -0.58
CA GLU A 142 8.95 1.14 0.21
C GLU A 142 8.95 1.48 1.71
N PRO A 143 7.93 1.02 2.47
CA PRO A 143 7.81 1.33 3.89
C PRO A 143 8.68 0.38 4.75
N TYR A 144 10.00 0.58 4.76
CA TYR A 144 10.89 -0.13 5.69
C TYR A 144 11.00 0.57 7.05
N ALA A 145 11.38 -0.21 8.07
CA ALA A 145 11.63 0.27 9.43
C ALA A 145 12.53 1.52 9.44
N GLY A 146 12.11 2.54 10.18
CA GLY A 146 12.77 3.83 10.28
C GLY A 146 12.29 4.89 9.28
N ALA A 147 11.59 4.50 8.21
CA ALA A 147 10.98 5.45 7.29
C ALA A 147 9.95 6.35 8.00
N LYS A 148 9.83 7.60 7.54
CA LYS A 148 8.90 8.60 8.07
C LYS A 148 7.82 8.87 7.02
N ILE A 149 6.56 8.64 7.39
CA ILE A 149 5.40 8.89 6.53
C ILE A 149 4.50 9.89 7.26
N GLY A 150 4.58 11.17 6.86
CA GLY A 150 4.05 12.27 7.67
C GLY A 150 4.60 12.20 9.11
N PRO A 151 3.73 12.20 10.15
CA PRO A 151 4.15 12.09 11.54
C PRO A 151 4.45 10.67 12.01
N PHE A 152 4.22 9.65 11.18
CA PHE A 152 4.36 8.25 11.57
C PHE A 152 5.75 7.72 11.24
N THR A 153 6.21 6.77 12.07
CA THR A 153 7.45 6.04 11.85
C THR A 153 7.11 4.60 11.56
N VAL A 154 7.61 4.07 10.45
CA VAL A 154 7.48 2.64 10.16
C VAL A 154 8.36 1.86 11.13
N LEU A 155 7.78 0.86 11.80
CA LEU A 155 8.50 0.05 12.79
C LEU A 155 9.01 -1.28 12.23
N SER A 156 8.38 -1.77 11.16
CA SER A 156 8.68 -3.05 10.52
C SER A 156 8.07 -3.08 9.11
N PRO A 157 8.57 -3.95 8.22
CA PRO A 157 9.76 -4.78 8.38
C PRO A 157 11.05 -3.97 8.13
N ASP A 158 12.20 -4.44 8.63
CA ASP A 158 13.48 -4.00 8.07
C ASP A 158 13.72 -4.65 6.69
N GLU A 159 14.65 -4.08 5.92
CA GLU A 159 14.88 -4.49 4.53
C GLU A 159 15.40 -5.92 4.41
N ASP A 160 16.31 -6.34 5.30
CA ASP A 160 16.91 -7.68 5.28
C ASP A 160 15.86 -8.74 5.60
N TRP A 161 15.09 -8.53 6.67
CA TRP A 161 14.02 -9.44 7.05
C TRP A 161 12.95 -9.56 5.96
N TYR A 162 12.56 -8.43 5.35
CA TYR A 162 11.61 -8.43 4.24
C TYR A 162 12.12 -9.26 3.05
N LYS A 163 13.30 -8.91 2.52
CA LYS A 163 13.84 -9.54 1.30
C LYS A 163 14.21 -11.00 1.50
N ASN A 164 14.87 -11.33 2.61
CA ASN A 164 15.46 -12.66 2.81
C ASN A 164 14.55 -13.65 3.53
N THR A 165 13.47 -13.18 4.17
CA THR A 165 12.54 -14.05 4.91
C THR A 165 11.11 -13.96 4.37
N LEU A 166 10.53 -12.76 4.30
CA LEU A 166 9.10 -12.60 3.98
C LEU A 166 8.80 -12.83 2.49
N VAL A 167 9.61 -12.27 1.59
CA VAL A 167 9.38 -12.41 0.15
C VAL A 167 9.44 -13.86 -0.33
N PRO A 168 10.39 -14.71 0.10
CA PRO A 168 10.36 -16.15 -0.22
C PRO A 168 9.09 -16.85 0.25
N ASP A 169 8.53 -16.47 1.41
CA ASP A 169 7.31 -17.07 1.95
C ASP A 169 6.07 -16.69 1.15
N PHE A 170 6.06 -15.51 0.51
CA PHE A 170 5.02 -15.15 -0.46
C PHE A 170 4.95 -16.11 -1.64
N SER A 171 5.91 -17.00 -1.87
CA SER A 171 5.87 -17.97 -2.97
C SER A 171 5.36 -19.36 -2.60
N LYS A 172 5.20 -19.64 -1.29
CA LYS A 172 4.86 -20.96 -0.74
C LYS A 172 3.36 -21.24 -0.64
N THR A 173 2.52 -20.22 -0.80
CA THR A 173 1.04 -20.30 -0.89
C THR A 173 0.53 -20.29 -2.32
#